data_AF-A0A9D9L633-F1
#
_entry.id   AF-A0A9D9L633-F1
#
_cell.length_a   1.000
_cell.length_b   1.000
_cell.length_c   1.000
_cell.angle_alpha   90.00
_cell.angle_beta   90.00
_cell.angle_gamma   90.00
#
_symmetry.space_group_name_H-M   'P 1'
#
loop_
_entity.id
_entity.type
_entity.pdbx_description
1 polymer ?
#
loop_
_entity_poly.entity_id
_entity_poly.type
_entity_poly.pdbx_seq_one_letter_code
_entity_poly.pdbx_strand_id
1 'polypeptide(L)'
;SVETYRYVQEFLEVPAAFVCGLLENPNGPWRFGPNFRVKQHVVEPMKRLHESKDIKLEPYFNCRQWYAGPDADKENNYTTEGKPNAVLDENGNVRTGNYGATGLHAVMCPAAPAWRQHLYGNIEYLASQGVDAVYHDQLPCSTPFACEAENHGHAPGAADCWLAQGHWLTYGRVMSELRAKYPNLAHTGEDASDAFLRCLDGFMTWRFGRTGHVPLFQSVYAPRVQFVGRGGDGNNISGTYESFFPRIGEQLVYGEQIGWLALDDIRVPSPRRNYLKKLANLRYALAGYLNSAEMAKPLKFAKSLPTMTTVWGVDDTNNCTTDRILHSVWQHKDGSRLVIFLNTTETAEEAEPLLDGQGQLVTVFREGEEAFLVQADIPPAVRLEPYACEIWLLGAAPSDGFTPALMAAVRKGREIMNGGDRGLMIPSKTDFTKDTMLNAIRDELFARDASWVLFANRTDNPTLDYHPNPLRKMNANWIAAQDGGIIYFGGVYFGDSATELTCTAATDCEGVTIEMLDNTANSPTFLLAEFKLERGGWHEYKSYTTPLLRHITGR
;
A
#
# COMPACT_ATOMS: atom_id res chain seq x y z
N SER A 1 -13.31 -10.06 -3.12
CA SER A 1 -14.78 -10.11 -2.92
C SER A 1 -15.18 -9.02 -1.93
N VAL A 2 -16.44 -8.88 -1.51
CA VAL A 2 -16.86 -7.88 -0.48
C VAL A 2 -16.09 -8.09 0.83
N GLU A 3 -15.93 -9.36 1.19
CA GLU A 3 -15.27 -9.82 2.40
C GLU A 3 -13.80 -9.38 2.42
N THR A 4 -13.14 -9.38 1.25
CA THR A 4 -11.78 -8.87 1.11
C THR A 4 -11.67 -7.39 1.48
N TYR A 5 -12.56 -6.54 0.95
CA TYR A 5 -12.52 -5.11 1.23
C TYR A 5 -12.85 -4.80 2.69
N ARG A 6 -13.84 -5.51 3.26
CA ARG A 6 -14.17 -5.41 4.68
C ARG A 6 -13.01 -5.84 5.56
N TYR A 7 -12.37 -6.97 5.25
CA TYR A 7 -11.19 -7.43 5.97
C TYR A 7 -10.09 -6.37 6.01
N VAL A 8 -9.75 -5.75 4.86
CA VAL A 8 -8.71 -4.72 4.82
C VAL A 8 -9.12 -3.49 5.65
N GLN A 9 -10.37 -3.04 5.54
CA GLN A 9 -10.86 -1.89 6.29
C GLN A 9 -10.91 -2.16 7.81
N GLU A 10 -11.38 -3.34 8.21
CA GLU A 10 -11.41 -3.79 9.61
C GLU A 10 -9.99 -3.93 10.18
N PHE A 11 -9.03 -4.41 9.38
CA PHE A 11 -7.63 -4.46 9.78
C PHE A 11 -7.03 -3.06 10.01
N LEU A 12 -7.26 -2.14 9.07
CA LEU A 12 -6.71 -0.78 9.15
C LEU A 12 -7.39 0.06 10.24
N GLU A 13 -8.65 -0.22 10.54
CA GLU A 13 -9.50 0.51 11.51
C GLU A 13 -9.65 2.01 11.18
N VAL A 14 -9.46 2.34 9.91
CA VAL A 14 -9.66 3.66 9.32
C VAL A 14 -10.32 3.50 7.95
N PRO A 15 -10.95 4.56 7.40
CA PRO A 15 -11.51 4.49 6.06
C PRO A 15 -10.45 4.10 5.00
N ALA A 16 -10.83 3.24 4.06
CA ALA A 16 -9.97 2.69 3.03
C ALA A 16 -10.58 2.85 1.64
N ALA A 17 -9.75 3.20 0.66
CA ALA A 17 -10.14 3.31 -0.74
C ALA A 17 -9.48 2.20 -1.58
N PHE A 18 -10.22 1.69 -2.58
CA PHE A 18 -9.78 0.57 -3.40
C PHE A 18 -9.90 0.88 -4.88
N VAL A 19 -8.74 0.92 -5.55
CA VAL A 19 -8.69 0.84 -7.02
C VAL A 19 -9.16 -0.56 -7.44
N CYS A 20 -10.26 -0.64 -8.18
CA CYS A 20 -10.99 -1.89 -8.37
C CYS A 20 -11.35 -2.18 -9.83
N GLY A 21 -11.22 -3.46 -10.22
CA GLY A 21 -11.57 -3.96 -11.55
C GLY A 21 -13.07 -4.24 -11.71
N LEU A 22 -13.90 -3.20 -11.61
CA LEU A 22 -15.36 -3.30 -11.67
C LEU A 22 -15.95 -3.31 -13.09
N LEU A 23 -15.12 -2.97 -14.08
CA LEU A 23 -15.55 -2.80 -15.47
C LEU A 23 -15.38 -4.09 -16.26
N GLU A 24 -16.29 -4.32 -17.20
CA GLU A 24 -16.21 -5.38 -18.21
C GLU A 24 -16.51 -4.83 -19.60
N ASN A 25 -15.95 -5.48 -20.62
CA ASN A 25 -16.33 -5.28 -22.02
C ASN A 25 -17.57 -6.16 -22.31
N PRO A 26 -18.69 -5.61 -22.78
CA PRO A 26 -19.91 -6.39 -23.03
C PRO A 26 -19.77 -7.41 -24.16
N ASN A 27 -18.84 -7.21 -25.10
CA ASN A 27 -18.76 -7.95 -26.35
C ASN A 27 -17.48 -8.79 -26.49
N GLY A 28 -16.67 -8.88 -25.43
CA GLY A 28 -15.36 -9.53 -25.49
C GLY A 28 -14.68 -9.65 -24.12
N PRO A 29 -13.42 -10.13 -24.11
CA PRO A 29 -12.60 -10.10 -22.90
C PRO A 29 -12.36 -8.65 -22.45
N TRP A 30 -11.81 -8.49 -21.24
CA TRP A 30 -11.44 -7.17 -20.77
C TRP A 30 -10.34 -6.56 -21.64
N ARG A 31 -10.61 -5.37 -22.17
CA ARG A 31 -9.76 -4.57 -23.07
C ARG A 31 -9.80 -3.11 -22.62
N PHE A 32 -8.82 -2.30 -23.01
CA PHE A 32 -8.96 -0.84 -22.87
C PHE A 32 -9.82 -0.31 -24.02
N GLY A 33 -10.70 0.62 -23.71
CA GLY A 33 -11.61 1.17 -24.71
C GLY A 33 -12.84 1.79 -24.08
N PRO A 34 -13.64 2.52 -24.86
CA PRO A 34 -14.75 3.27 -24.32
C PRO A 34 -15.96 2.39 -23.99
N ASN A 35 -16.08 1.21 -24.60
CA ASN A 35 -17.26 0.37 -24.48
C ASN A 35 -17.11 -0.56 -23.27
N PHE A 36 -17.36 0.01 -22.10
CA PHE A 36 -17.40 -0.72 -20.84
C PHE A 36 -18.76 -0.59 -20.16
N ARG A 37 -19.04 -1.54 -19.27
CA ARG A 37 -20.13 -1.44 -18.30
C ARG A 37 -19.65 -1.92 -16.94
N VAL A 38 -20.35 -1.50 -15.89
CA VAL A 38 -20.14 -2.11 -14.57
C VAL A 38 -20.67 -3.55 -14.60
N LYS A 39 -19.86 -4.49 -14.11
CA LYS A 39 -20.21 -5.91 -13.97
C LYS A 39 -21.52 -6.05 -13.21
N GLN A 40 -22.55 -6.65 -13.81
CA GLN A 40 -23.88 -6.68 -13.17
C GLN A 40 -23.88 -7.36 -11.79
N HIS A 41 -23.07 -8.41 -11.62
CA HIS A 41 -22.98 -9.14 -10.35
C HIS A 41 -22.26 -8.35 -9.23
N VAL A 42 -21.60 -7.22 -9.52
CA VAL A 42 -20.92 -6.40 -8.49
C VAL A 42 -21.76 -5.21 -8.02
N VAL A 43 -22.85 -4.85 -8.71
CA VAL A 43 -23.69 -3.70 -8.35
C VAL A 43 -24.26 -3.82 -6.94
N GLU A 44 -24.82 -4.97 -6.59
CA GLU A 44 -25.38 -5.20 -5.25
C GLU A 44 -24.29 -5.28 -4.17
N PRO A 45 -23.18 -6.03 -4.36
CA PRO A 45 -21.97 -5.92 -3.54
C PRO A 45 -21.48 -4.49 -3.28
N MET A 46 -21.42 -3.62 -4.29
CA MET A 46 -20.99 -2.23 -4.15
C MET A 46 -21.90 -1.45 -3.20
N LYS A 47 -23.23 -1.57 -3.37
CA LYS A 47 -24.19 -0.91 -2.47
C LYS A 47 -23.98 -1.29 -1.00
N ARG A 48 -23.78 -2.59 -0.72
CA ARG A 48 -23.50 -3.09 0.62
C ARG A 48 -22.16 -2.60 1.20
N LEU A 49 -21.18 -2.29 0.35
CA LEU A 49 -19.91 -1.71 0.79
C LEU A 49 -20.11 -0.23 1.12
N HIS A 50 -20.87 0.51 0.31
CA HIS A 50 -21.16 1.93 0.54
C HIS A 50 -21.93 2.18 1.85
N GLU A 51 -22.77 1.24 2.30
CA GLU A 51 -23.45 1.32 3.60
C GLU A 51 -22.50 1.48 4.79
N SER A 52 -21.26 0.96 4.71
CA SER A 52 -20.26 1.11 5.76
C SER A 52 -19.74 2.54 5.91
N LYS A 53 -19.82 3.36 4.86
CA LYS A 53 -19.16 4.68 4.69
C LYS A 53 -17.62 4.67 4.74
N ASP A 54 -17.01 3.67 5.37
CA ASP A 54 -15.57 3.54 5.56
C ASP A 54 -14.86 2.86 4.38
N ILE A 55 -15.60 2.25 3.46
CA ILE A 55 -15.04 1.65 2.24
C ILE A 55 -15.39 2.53 1.04
N LYS A 56 -14.36 2.93 0.29
CA LYS A 56 -14.45 3.74 -0.92
C LYS A 56 -14.04 2.96 -2.14
N LEU A 57 -14.85 3.02 -3.20
CA LEU A 57 -14.60 2.28 -4.44
C LEU A 57 -14.19 3.23 -5.56
N GLU A 58 -13.05 2.92 -6.18
CA GLU A 58 -12.45 3.68 -7.26
C GLU A 58 -12.24 2.76 -8.48
N PRO A 59 -13.14 2.73 -9.48
CA PRO A 59 -12.94 1.89 -10.64
C PRO A 59 -11.70 2.32 -11.43
N TYR A 60 -10.90 1.33 -11.82
CA TYR A 60 -9.83 1.53 -12.79
C TYR A 60 -10.41 1.78 -14.18
N PHE A 61 -10.06 2.91 -14.78
CA PHE A 61 -10.52 3.29 -16.11
C PHE A 61 -9.35 3.84 -16.95
N ASN A 62 -9.10 3.22 -18.11
CA ASN A 62 -8.14 3.75 -19.07
C ASN A 62 -8.81 4.77 -20.00
N CYS A 63 -8.35 6.01 -19.88
CA CYS A 63 -8.93 7.17 -20.55
C CYS A 63 -8.19 7.58 -21.85
N ARG A 64 -7.26 6.73 -22.34
CA ARG A 64 -6.35 7.05 -23.45
C ARG A 64 -6.51 6.12 -24.65
N GLN A 65 -6.90 4.87 -24.42
CA GLN A 65 -6.77 3.78 -25.38
C GLN A 65 -8.11 3.32 -25.95
N TRP A 66 -8.08 2.80 -27.18
CA TRP A 66 -9.18 2.07 -27.81
C TRP A 66 -8.65 0.76 -28.40
N TYR A 67 -9.20 -0.38 -28.00
CA TYR A 67 -8.75 -1.67 -28.51
C TYR A 67 -8.90 -1.77 -30.03
N ALA A 68 -7.80 -2.11 -30.70
CA ALA A 68 -7.61 -2.07 -32.15
C ALA A 68 -7.02 -3.41 -32.67
N GLY A 69 -7.24 -4.50 -31.93
CA GLY A 69 -6.85 -5.84 -32.34
C GLY A 69 -7.75 -6.45 -33.43
N PRO A 70 -7.51 -7.72 -33.80
CA PRO A 70 -8.22 -8.38 -34.90
C PRO A 70 -9.75 -8.41 -34.76
N ASP A 71 -10.26 -8.52 -33.52
CA ASP A 71 -11.68 -8.60 -33.22
C ASP A 71 -12.32 -7.24 -32.85
N ALA A 72 -11.57 -6.13 -32.98
CA ALA A 72 -11.97 -4.83 -32.47
C ALA A 72 -13.30 -4.33 -33.07
N ASP A 73 -13.56 -4.54 -34.35
CA ASP A 73 -14.83 -4.10 -34.96
C ASP A 73 -16.04 -4.79 -34.32
N LYS A 74 -15.92 -6.07 -33.99
CA LYS A 74 -16.98 -6.81 -33.31
C LYS A 74 -17.11 -6.42 -31.84
N GLU A 75 -16.00 -6.20 -31.16
CA GLU A 75 -16.00 -5.91 -29.72
C GLU A 75 -16.41 -4.45 -29.43
N ASN A 76 -15.92 -3.50 -30.20
CA ASN A 76 -16.02 -2.08 -29.87
C ASN A 76 -16.10 -1.13 -31.09
N ASN A 77 -16.50 -1.60 -32.27
CA ASN A 77 -16.71 -0.77 -33.46
C ASN A 77 -15.49 0.09 -33.85
N TYR A 78 -14.28 -0.41 -33.66
CA TYR A 78 -13.05 0.39 -33.84
C TYR A 78 -12.95 1.07 -35.21
N THR A 79 -13.16 0.38 -36.33
CA THR A 79 -12.98 0.96 -37.67
C THR A 79 -13.90 2.15 -37.93
N THR A 80 -15.14 2.11 -37.45
CA THR A 80 -16.16 3.14 -37.71
C THR A 80 -16.20 4.23 -36.65
N GLU A 81 -15.92 3.91 -35.38
CA GLU A 81 -16.05 4.84 -34.26
C GLU A 81 -14.70 5.22 -33.64
N GLY A 82 -13.78 4.27 -33.48
CA GLY A 82 -12.49 4.49 -32.83
C GLY A 82 -11.44 5.11 -33.75
N LYS A 83 -11.09 4.41 -34.83
CA LYS A 83 -10.04 4.79 -35.79
C LYS A 83 -10.14 6.25 -36.28
N PRO A 84 -11.33 6.81 -36.59
CA PRO A 84 -11.44 8.20 -37.02
C PRO A 84 -11.01 9.23 -35.97
N ASN A 85 -10.92 8.84 -34.70
CA ASN A 85 -10.57 9.70 -33.56
C ASN A 85 -9.18 9.39 -32.99
N ALA A 86 -8.44 8.45 -33.59
CA ALA A 86 -7.12 8.05 -33.13
C ALA A 86 -6.04 9.03 -33.59
N VAL A 87 -4.99 9.19 -32.78
CA VAL A 87 -3.82 10.01 -33.13
C VAL A 87 -3.19 9.49 -34.41
N LEU A 88 -3.01 10.38 -35.39
CA LEU A 88 -2.27 10.11 -36.62
C LEU A 88 -0.85 10.67 -36.52
N ASP A 89 0.13 9.88 -36.95
CA ASP A 89 1.50 10.33 -37.15
C ASP A 89 1.68 11.11 -38.45
N GLU A 90 2.90 11.60 -38.68
CA GLU A 90 3.31 12.36 -39.88
C GLU A 90 3.12 11.62 -41.22
N ASN A 91 2.91 10.31 -41.18
CA ASN A 91 2.64 9.48 -42.35
C ASN A 91 1.16 9.10 -42.46
N GLY A 92 0.30 9.62 -41.59
CA GLY A 92 -1.12 9.29 -41.52
C GLY A 92 -1.42 7.94 -40.88
N ASN A 93 -0.45 7.30 -40.21
CA ASN A 93 -0.67 6.04 -39.51
C ASN A 93 -1.18 6.27 -38.09
N VAL A 94 -2.04 5.37 -37.61
CA VAL A 94 -2.53 5.41 -36.24
C VAL A 94 -1.41 5.05 -35.27
N ARG A 95 -1.20 5.88 -34.24
CA ARG A 95 -0.33 5.56 -33.11
C ARG A 95 -0.97 4.44 -32.28
N THR A 96 -0.22 3.37 -32.03
CA THR A 96 -0.70 2.19 -31.28
C THR A 96 0.25 1.77 -30.16
N GLY A 97 -0.26 1.00 -29.20
CA GLY A 97 0.50 0.33 -28.15
C GLY A 97 -0.01 -1.09 -27.91
N ASN A 98 0.90 -2.02 -27.61
CA ASN A 98 0.55 -3.42 -27.32
C ASN A 98 0.76 -3.69 -25.82
N TYR A 99 -0.31 -4.14 -25.15
CA TYR A 99 -0.34 -4.38 -23.71
C TYR A 99 -0.49 -5.87 -23.38
N GLY A 100 0.24 -6.72 -24.11
CA GLY A 100 0.30 -8.16 -23.85
C GLY A 100 -1.06 -8.83 -23.98
N ALA A 101 -1.55 -9.42 -22.89
CA ALA A 101 -2.85 -10.11 -22.86
C ALA A 101 -4.03 -9.20 -23.25
N THR A 102 -3.94 -7.90 -22.98
CA THR A 102 -4.96 -6.91 -23.34
C THR A 102 -4.93 -6.56 -24.83
N GLY A 103 -3.84 -6.84 -25.55
CA GLY A 103 -3.75 -6.72 -27.01
C GLY A 103 -3.34 -5.33 -27.52
N LEU A 104 -3.49 -5.12 -28.83
CA LEU A 104 -3.15 -3.88 -29.54
C LEU A 104 -4.24 -2.82 -29.35
N HIS A 105 -3.84 -1.59 -29.04
CA HIS A 105 -4.75 -0.45 -28.84
C HIS A 105 -4.27 0.75 -29.64
N ALA A 106 -5.23 1.50 -30.18
CA ALA A 106 -5.01 2.82 -30.75
C ALA A 106 -5.00 3.87 -29.64
N VAL A 107 -4.09 4.84 -29.76
CA VAL A 107 -4.04 6.00 -28.88
C VAL A 107 -5.00 7.05 -29.41
N MET A 108 -5.94 7.48 -28.57
CA MET A 108 -7.00 8.39 -28.97
C MET A 108 -6.53 9.85 -28.87
N CYS A 109 -6.90 10.67 -29.85
CA CYS A 109 -6.59 12.09 -29.80
C CYS A 109 -7.54 12.79 -28.81
N PRO A 110 -7.05 13.36 -27.70
CA PRO A 110 -7.91 14.01 -26.70
C PRO A 110 -8.60 15.26 -27.22
N ALA A 111 -8.15 15.85 -28.33
CA ALA A 111 -8.81 16.97 -28.98
C ALA A 111 -9.93 16.53 -29.95
N ALA A 112 -10.02 15.26 -30.35
CA ALA A 112 -11.09 14.80 -31.23
C ALA A 112 -12.46 14.93 -30.52
N PRO A 113 -13.45 15.67 -31.10
CA PRO A 113 -14.71 15.97 -30.41
C PRO A 113 -15.50 14.74 -30.00
N ALA A 114 -15.59 13.71 -30.85
CA ALA A 114 -16.31 12.49 -30.52
C ALA A 114 -15.62 11.74 -29.38
N TRP A 115 -14.28 11.66 -29.38
CA TRP A 115 -13.55 11.05 -28.27
C TRP A 115 -13.75 11.79 -26.95
N ARG A 116 -13.72 13.13 -26.94
CA ARG A 116 -14.03 13.90 -25.72
C ARG A 116 -15.42 13.60 -25.18
N GLN A 117 -16.40 13.47 -26.06
CA GLN A 117 -17.77 13.16 -25.67
C GLN A 117 -17.89 11.73 -25.11
N HIS A 118 -17.21 10.75 -25.72
CA HIS A 118 -17.13 9.39 -25.18
C HIS A 118 -16.49 9.37 -23.80
N LEU A 119 -15.34 10.04 -23.65
CA LEU A 119 -14.61 10.11 -22.38
C LEU A 119 -15.47 10.75 -21.27
N TYR A 120 -16.09 11.89 -21.55
CA TYR A 120 -16.99 12.54 -20.58
C TYR A 120 -18.20 11.65 -20.24
N GLY A 121 -18.86 11.07 -21.24
CA GLY A 121 -20.03 10.21 -21.04
C GLY A 121 -19.72 8.96 -20.21
N ASN A 122 -18.52 8.40 -20.38
CA ASN A 122 -18.02 7.28 -19.60
C ASN A 122 -17.79 7.64 -18.13
N ILE A 123 -17.19 8.80 -17.85
CA ILE A 123 -17.00 9.30 -16.49
C ILE A 123 -18.35 9.62 -15.85
N GLU A 124 -19.28 10.24 -16.58
CA GLU A 124 -20.63 10.50 -16.10
C GLU A 124 -21.39 9.20 -15.81
N TYR A 125 -21.27 8.18 -16.66
CA TYR A 125 -21.86 6.87 -16.43
C TYR A 125 -21.31 6.23 -15.14
N LEU A 126 -20.00 6.23 -14.93
CA LEU A 126 -19.40 5.73 -13.68
C LEU A 126 -19.93 6.48 -12.46
N ALA A 127 -19.96 7.82 -12.53
CA ALA A 127 -20.54 8.65 -11.47
C ALA A 127 -22.00 8.26 -11.18
N SER A 128 -22.79 7.98 -12.22
CA SER A 128 -24.18 7.54 -12.06
C SER A 128 -24.33 6.13 -11.45
N GLN A 129 -23.28 5.31 -11.45
CA GLN A 129 -23.27 4.02 -10.76
C GLN A 129 -23.01 4.15 -9.25
N GLY A 130 -22.70 5.37 -8.78
CA GLY A 130 -22.55 5.67 -7.35
C GLY A 130 -21.19 5.28 -6.76
N VAL A 131 -20.13 5.23 -7.57
CA VAL A 131 -18.75 5.04 -7.10
C VAL A 131 -18.25 6.28 -6.35
N ASP A 132 -17.23 6.13 -5.49
CA ASP A 132 -16.68 7.23 -4.71
C ASP A 132 -15.57 8.00 -5.45
N ALA A 133 -14.87 7.34 -6.36
CA ALA A 133 -13.84 7.95 -7.18
C ALA A 133 -13.72 7.30 -8.56
N VAL A 134 -12.92 7.87 -9.46
CA VAL A 134 -12.52 7.25 -10.73
C VAL A 134 -11.00 7.38 -10.90
N TYR A 135 -10.32 6.25 -11.11
CA TYR A 135 -8.90 6.21 -11.42
C TYR A 135 -8.69 6.31 -12.93
N HIS A 136 -8.05 7.37 -13.38
CA HIS A 136 -7.76 7.69 -14.78
C HIS A 136 -6.36 7.20 -15.15
N ASP A 137 -6.30 5.95 -15.60
CA ASP A 137 -5.07 5.31 -16.04
C ASP A 137 -4.47 6.05 -17.25
N GLN A 138 -3.14 6.16 -17.26
CA GLN A 138 -2.32 6.84 -18.26
C GLN A 138 -2.49 8.35 -18.44
N LEU A 139 -3.43 9.02 -17.75
CA LEU A 139 -3.70 10.45 -17.98
C LEU A 139 -2.49 11.34 -17.67
N PRO A 140 -1.99 11.44 -16.42
CA PRO A 140 -0.77 12.19 -16.13
C PRO A 140 0.52 11.38 -16.29
N CYS A 141 0.44 10.09 -16.63
CA CYS A 141 1.61 9.20 -16.77
C CYS A 141 2.15 9.14 -18.20
N SER A 142 1.28 9.00 -19.21
CA SER A 142 1.71 8.66 -20.56
C SER A 142 2.26 9.84 -21.33
N THR A 143 3.23 9.55 -22.20
CA THR A 143 3.80 10.55 -23.11
C THR A 143 2.73 11.03 -24.12
N PRO A 144 2.56 12.35 -24.32
CA PRO A 144 1.69 12.90 -25.36
C PRO A 144 2.29 12.69 -26.75
N PHE A 145 1.45 12.67 -27.79
CA PHE A 145 1.86 12.55 -29.20
C PHE A 145 1.39 13.72 -30.05
N ALA A 146 2.25 14.26 -30.91
CA ALA A 146 1.76 15.13 -31.98
C ALA A 146 0.74 14.35 -32.84
N CYS A 147 -0.40 15.00 -33.14
CA CYS A 147 -1.46 14.43 -33.97
C CYS A 147 -1.56 15.23 -35.26
N GLU A 148 -1.53 14.56 -36.40
CA GLU A 148 -1.55 15.18 -37.72
C GLU A 148 -2.95 15.14 -38.38
N ALA A 149 -3.97 14.71 -37.65
CA ALA A 149 -5.33 14.65 -38.16
C ALA A 149 -5.93 16.06 -38.33
N GLU A 150 -6.39 16.37 -39.55
CA GLU A 150 -6.95 17.69 -39.89
C GLU A 150 -8.37 17.90 -39.35
N ASN A 151 -9.09 16.82 -39.03
CA ASN A 151 -10.51 16.85 -38.65
C ASN A 151 -10.74 16.68 -37.14
N HIS A 152 -9.70 16.76 -36.31
CA HIS A 152 -9.78 16.56 -34.86
C HIS A 152 -9.98 17.87 -34.07
N GLY A 153 -10.20 19.00 -34.74
CA GLY A 153 -10.45 20.27 -34.07
C GLY A 153 -9.20 20.95 -33.51
N HIS A 154 -8.03 20.56 -34.00
CA HIS A 154 -6.74 21.21 -33.78
C HIS A 154 -5.99 21.30 -35.12
N ALA A 155 -4.97 22.16 -35.21
CA ALA A 155 -4.08 22.17 -36.37
C ALA A 155 -3.19 20.91 -36.36
N PRO A 156 -2.79 20.35 -37.53
CA PRO A 156 -1.83 19.25 -37.58
C PRO A 156 -0.54 19.57 -36.81
N GLY A 157 -0.07 18.64 -35.99
CA GLY A 157 1.12 18.76 -35.17
C GLY A 157 0.99 19.70 -33.95
N ALA A 158 -0.21 20.23 -33.66
CA ALA A 158 -0.42 21.18 -32.56
C ALA A 158 -0.06 20.55 -31.20
N ALA A 159 0.95 21.12 -30.52
CA ALA A 159 1.43 20.61 -29.25
C ALA A 159 0.39 20.68 -28.11
N ASP A 160 -0.54 21.64 -28.18
CA ASP A 160 -1.59 21.85 -27.19
C ASP A 160 -2.84 20.99 -27.41
N CYS A 161 -2.84 20.12 -28.43
CA CYS A 161 -3.93 19.17 -28.69
C CYS A 161 -4.15 18.20 -27.52
N TRP A 162 -3.11 17.89 -26.73
CA TRP A 162 -3.22 17.07 -25.53
C TRP A 162 -3.82 17.78 -24.33
N LEU A 163 -3.51 19.07 -24.18
CA LEU A 163 -3.84 19.85 -22.99
C LEU A 163 -5.02 20.78 -23.29
N ALA A 164 -4.73 22.02 -23.69
CA ALA A 164 -5.71 23.10 -23.80
C ALA A 164 -6.84 22.80 -24.79
N GLN A 165 -6.55 22.13 -25.90
CA GLN A 165 -7.56 21.77 -26.91
C GLN A 165 -8.13 20.35 -26.69
N GLY A 166 -7.56 19.59 -25.75
CA GLY A 166 -7.91 18.20 -25.47
C GLY A 166 -8.41 17.99 -24.04
N HIS A 167 -7.57 17.39 -23.20
CA HIS A 167 -7.96 16.95 -21.87
C HIS A 167 -8.50 18.10 -20.99
N TRP A 168 -7.97 19.32 -21.08
CA TRP A 168 -8.48 20.44 -20.28
C TRP A 168 -9.92 20.82 -20.60
N LEU A 169 -10.39 20.59 -21.83
CA LEU A 169 -11.80 20.80 -22.18
C LEU A 169 -12.68 19.73 -21.54
N THR A 170 -12.31 18.47 -21.66
CA THR A 170 -13.08 17.35 -21.09
C THR A 170 -13.09 17.39 -19.57
N TYR A 171 -11.90 17.45 -18.95
CA TYR A 171 -11.77 17.46 -17.50
C TYR A 171 -12.17 18.80 -16.88
N GLY A 172 -12.15 19.90 -17.64
CA GLY A 172 -12.79 21.15 -17.23
C GLY A 172 -14.28 20.96 -16.97
N ARG A 173 -14.98 20.19 -17.80
CA ARG A 173 -16.39 19.81 -17.58
C ARG A 173 -16.56 18.82 -16.44
N VAL A 174 -15.66 17.86 -16.30
CA VAL A 174 -15.64 16.94 -15.14
C VAL A 174 -15.54 17.72 -13.83
N MET A 175 -14.59 18.66 -13.76
CA MET A 175 -14.32 19.47 -12.56
C MET A 175 -15.32 20.61 -12.32
N SER A 176 -16.25 20.86 -13.25
CA SER A 176 -17.31 21.86 -13.12
C SER A 176 -18.70 21.24 -13.14
N GLU A 177 -19.20 20.88 -14.33
CA GLU A 177 -20.53 20.30 -14.57
C GLU A 177 -20.76 19.02 -13.77
N LEU A 178 -19.85 18.05 -13.89
CA LEU A 178 -20.02 16.74 -13.23
C LEU A 178 -19.84 16.86 -11.71
N ARG A 179 -18.84 17.63 -11.25
CA ARG A 179 -18.62 17.89 -9.83
C ARG A 179 -19.80 18.59 -9.17
N ALA A 180 -20.49 19.50 -9.85
CA ALA A 180 -21.71 20.12 -9.33
C ALA A 180 -22.83 19.10 -9.08
N LYS A 181 -22.89 18.03 -9.90
CA LYS A 181 -23.86 16.95 -9.78
C LYS A 181 -23.42 15.86 -8.77
N TYR A 182 -22.12 15.62 -8.66
CA TYR A 182 -21.50 14.61 -7.80
C TYR A 182 -20.33 15.21 -6.99
N PRO A 183 -20.60 16.03 -5.96
CA PRO A 183 -19.58 16.85 -5.29
C PRO A 183 -18.53 16.06 -4.50
N ASN A 184 -18.83 14.80 -4.16
CA ASN A 184 -17.92 13.92 -3.41
C ASN A 184 -17.19 12.91 -4.30
N LEU A 185 -17.40 12.94 -5.61
CA LEU A 185 -16.71 12.05 -6.54
C LEU A 185 -15.27 12.55 -6.75
N ALA A 186 -14.30 11.76 -6.32
CA ALA A 186 -12.89 12.09 -6.54
C ALA A 186 -12.38 11.55 -7.89
N HIS A 187 -11.32 12.18 -8.40
CA HIS A 187 -10.64 11.75 -9.61
C HIS A 187 -9.14 11.67 -9.36
N THR A 188 -8.57 10.47 -9.48
CA THR A 188 -7.11 10.29 -9.38
C THR A 188 -6.53 9.84 -10.71
N GLY A 189 -5.24 10.08 -10.95
CA GLY A 189 -4.55 9.69 -12.18
C GLY A 189 -3.30 8.88 -11.92
N GLU A 190 -2.92 8.07 -12.90
CA GLU A 190 -1.66 7.33 -12.87
C GLU A 190 -0.45 8.28 -12.97
N ASP A 191 0.46 8.20 -12.01
CA ASP A 191 1.66 9.06 -11.85
C ASP A 191 1.35 10.57 -11.71
N ALA A 192 2.37 11.42 -11.75
CA ALA A 192 2.25 12.87 -11.59
C ALA A 192 2.85 13.65 -12.77
N SER A 193 1.99 14.44 -13.41
CA SER A 193 2.37 15.49 -14.37
C SER A 193 1.57 16.75 -14.04
N ASP A 194 2.29 17.84 -13.76
CA ASP A 194 1.71 19.09 -13.28
C ASP A 194 0.77 19.76 -14.29
N ALA A 195 0.95 19.46 -15.58
CA ALA A 195 0.04 19.85 -16.65
C ALA A 195 -1.43 19.40 -16.43
N PHE A 196 -1.64 18.38 -15.58
CA PHE A 196 -2.95 17.81 -15.27
C PHE A 196 -3.49 18.20 -13.87
N LEU A 197 -2.84 19.13 -13.15
CA LEU A 197 -3.30 19.58 -11.81
C LEU A 197 -4.75 20.07 -11.80
N ARG A 198 -5.22 20.68 -12.90
CA ARG A 198 -6.61 21.14 -13.02
C ARG A 198 -7.60 20.05 -13.41
N CYS A 199 -7.12 18.85 -13.70
CA CYS A 199 -7.90 17.74 -14.23
C CYS A 199 -8.21 16.68 -13.17
N LEU A 200 -7.52 16.68 -12.03
CA LEU A 200 -7.54 15.59 -11.04
C LEU A 200 -7.51 16.14 -9.60
N ASP A 201 -8.06 15.38 -8.66
CA ASP A 201 -7.93 15.62 -7.21
C ASP A 201 -6.66 14.98 -6.64
N GLY A 202 -6.14 13.93 -7.29
CA GLY A 202 -4.96 13.22 -6.80
C GLY A 202 -4.11 12.52 -7.87
N PHE A 203 -2.86 12.26 -7.51
CA PHE A 203 -1.88 11.52 -8.32
C PHE A 203 -1.43 10.25 -7.60
N MET A 204 -1.45 9.12 -8.31
CA MET A 204 -0.93 7.83 -7.86
C MET A 204 0.51 7.68 -8.37
N THR A 205 1.48 8.16 -7.60
CA THR A 205 2.89 8.32 -8.01
C THR A 205 3.67 7.00 -7.98
N TRP A 206 3.33 6.07 -8.86
CA TRP A 206 3.85 4.71 -8.77
C TRP A 206 5.37 4.58 -9.00
N ARG A 207 6.02 5.54 -9.68
CA ARG A 207 7.48 5.52 -9.96
C ARG A 207 8.34 6.27 -8.93
N PHE A 208 7.75 6.85 -7.90
CA PHE A 208 8.46 7.66 -6.90
C PHE A 208 9.14 6.75 -5.87
N GLY A 209 10.27 6.14 -6.26
CA GLY A 209 10.96 5.14 -5.42
C GLY A 209 12.42 4.90 -5.81
N ARG A 210 13.06 5.88 -6.45
CA ARG A 210 14.46 5.81 -6.91
C ARG A 210 15.41 6.53 -5.95
N THR A 211 16.70 6.24 -6.04
CA THR A 211 17.75 6.84 -5.21
C THR A 211 17.73 8.37 -5.29
N GLY A 212 17.88 9.05 -4.16
CA GLY A 212 17.86 10.51 -4.10
C GLY A 212 16.47 11.12 -4.24
N HIS A 213 15.41 10.32 -4.07
CA HIS A 213 14.04 10.82 -4.02
C HIS A 213 13.88 11.84 -2.90
N VAL A 214 13.27 12.97 -3.26
CA VAL A 214 12.91 14.07 -2.36
C VAL A 214 11.46 14.48 -2.66
N PRO A 215 10.72 15.07 -1.70
CA PRO A 215 9.32 15.43 -1.88
C PRO A 215 9.15 16.74 -2.67
N LEU A 216 9.87 16.90 -3.78
CA LEU A 216 9.88 18.14 -4.56
C LEU A 216 8.47 18.48 -5.05
N PHE A 217 7.76 17.50 -5.61
CA PHE A 217 6.44 17.73 -6.19
C PHE A 217 5.41 18.07 -5.10
N GLN A 218 5.46 17.38 -3.97
CA GLN A 218 4.66 17.63 -2.78
C GLN A 218 4.96 19.03 -2.21
N SER A 219 6.23 19.44 -2.17
CA SER A 219 6.64 20.75 -1.66
C SER A 219 6.13 21.95 -2.46
N VAL A 220 5.81 21.74 -3.74
CA VAL A 220 5.27 22.78 -4.62
C VAL A 220 3.75 22.72 -4.66
N TYR A 221 3.17 21.52 -4.71
CA TYR A 221 1.76 21.35 -5.04
C TYR A 221 0.87 20.89 -3.88
N ALA A 222 1.38 20.44 -2.74
CA ALA A 222 0.52 20.27 -1.56
C ALA A 222 0.05 21.65 -1.04
N PRO A 223 -1.21 21.80 -0.59
CA PRO A 223 -2.30 20.81 -0.59
C PRO A 223 -3.20 20.85 -1.85
N ARG A 224 -2.77 21.52 -2.94
CA ARG A 224 -3.56 21.77 -4.16
C ARG A 224 -3.95 20.49 -4.90
N VAL A 225 -3.17 19.42 -4.77
CA VAL A 225 -3.45 18.06 -5.26
C VAL A 225 -3.01 17.06 -4.19
N GLN A 226 -3.70 15.93 -4.10
CA GLN A 226 -3.33 14.84 -3.19
C GLN A 226 -2.41 13.83 -3.87
N PHE A 227 -1.55 13.17 -3.09
CA PHE A 227 -0.74 12.06 -3.56
C PHE A 227 -1.29 10.80 -2.92
N VAL A 228 -1.75 9.86 -3.74
CA VAL A 228 -2.54 8.72 -3.29
C VAL A 228 -1.77 7.44 -3.52
N GLY A 229 -1.04 6.93 -2.54
CA GLY A 229 -0.26 5.69 -2.68
C GLY A 229 0.99 5.80 -3.56
N ARG A 230 1.88 4.81 -3.43
CA ARG A 230 3.19 4.83 -4.09
C ARG A 230 3.73 3.43 -4.34
N GLY A 231 4.27 3.20 -5.54
CA GLY A 231 4.71 1.88 -6.01
C GLY A 231 5.58 1.14 -5.00
N GLY A 232 5.30 -0.15 -4.81
CA GLY A 232 5.80 -0.98 -3.72
C GLY A 232 6.20 -2.39 -4.15
N ASP A 233 6.38 -3.26 -3.15
CA ASP A 233 6.75 -4.67 -3.34
C ASP A 233 5.72 -5.47 -4.16
N GLY A 234 4.45 -5.04 -4.17
CA GLY A 234 3.35 -5.65 -4.92
C GLY A 234 3.25 -5.26 -6.41
N ASN A 235 4.24 -4.57 -6.98
CA ASN A 235 4.30 -4.27 -8.41
C ASN A 235 5.00 -5.40 -9.19
N ASN A 236 5.93 -5.07 -10.11
CA ASN A 236 6.63 -6.08 -10.93
C ASN A 236 7.84 -6.71 -10.22
N ILE A 237 8.55 -5.94 -9.38
CA ILE A 237 9.79 -6.37 -8.75
C ILE A 237 9.82 -5.89 -7.29
N SER A 238 10.05 -6.80 -6.35
CA SER A 238 10.10 -6.50 -4.91
C SER A 238 11.50 -6.07 -4.45
N GLY A 239 11.55 -5.22 -3.42
CA GLY A 239 12.80 -4.82 -2.74
C GLY A 239 13.23 -5.77 -1.63
N THR A 240 14.20 -5.36 -0.81
CA THR A 240 14.55 -6.09 0.43
C THR A 240 13.50 -5.86 1.52
N TYR A 241 13.50 -6.72 2.55
CA TYR A 241 12.58 -6.63 3.69
C TYR A 241 12.57 -5.22 4.31
N GLU A 242 13.75 -4.66 4.51
CA GLU A 242 13.99 -3.39 5.19
C GLU A 242 13.53 -2.21 4.33
N SER A 243 13.50 -2.34 3.01
CA SER A 243 13.10 -1.24 2.09
C SER A 243 11.65 -0.78 2.26
N PHE A 244 10.79 -1.62 2.85
CA PHE A 244 9.39 -1.31 3.09
C PHE A 244 9.20 -0.17 4.10
N PHE A 245 9.97 -0.17 5.18
CA PHE A 245 9.80 0.80 6.27
C PHE A 245 10.07 2.24 5.84
N PRO A 246 11.24 2.60 5.26
CA PRO A 246 11.44 3.96 4.78
C PRO A 246 10.51 4.30 3.62
N ARG A 247 10.11 3.32 2.79
CA ARG A 247 9.19 3.58 1.69
C ARG A 247 7.78 3.96 2.17
N ILE A 248 7.18 3.23 3.11
CA ILE A 248 5.88 3.59 3.67
C ILE A 248 6.01 4.81 4.60
N GLY A 249 7.13 4.92 5.32
CA GLY A 249 7.43 6.06 6.18
C GLY A 249 7.50 7.39 5.42
N GLU A 250 8.12 7.39 4.24
CA GLU A 250 8.14 8.54 3.33
C GLU A 250 6.73 8.96 2.92
N GLN A 251 5.82 8.03 2.63
CA GLN A 251 4.43 8.39 2.30
C GLN A 251 3.79 9.19 3.45
N LEU A 252 4.02 8.80 4.72
CA LEU A 252 3.52 9.56 5.87
C LEU A 252 4.17 10.95 5.96
N VAL A 253 5.50 11.03 5.98
CA VAL A 253 6.19 12.31 6.19
C VAL A 253 6.04 13.27 5.00
N TYR A 254 5.82 12.75 3.79
CA TYR A 254 5.56 13.55 2.60
C TYR A 254 4.07 13.87 2.40
N GLY A 255 3.21 13.50 3.36
CA GLY A 255 1.80 13.86 3.38
C GLY A 255 0.95 13.08 2.37
N GLU A 256 1.48 12.03 1.79
CA GLU A 256 0.80 11.14 0.85
C GLU A 256 -0.22 10.28 1.61
N GLN A 257 -1.28 9.84 0.95
CA GLN A 257 -2.11 8.76 1.45
C GLN A 257 -1.28 7.47 1.41
N ILE A 258 -1.28 6.71 2.52
CA ILE A 258 -0.60 5.42 2.57
C ILE A 258 -1.31 4.44 1.63
N GLY A 259 -0.60 3.90 0.64
CA GLY A 259 -1.23 3.01 -0.34
C GLY A 259 -0.28 2.36 -1.36
N TRP A 260 -0.90 1.78 -2.39
CA TRP A 260 -0.33 0.80 -3.33
C TRP A 260 0.11 -0.49 -2.63
N LEU A 261 -0.86 -1.15 -2.01
CA LEU A 261 -0.66 -2.33 -1.20
C LEU A 261 -1.47 -3.48 -1.78
N ALA A 262 -0.86 -4.65 -1.84
CA ALA A 262 -1.52 -5.91 -2.13
C ALA A 262 -1.99 -6.56 -0.81
N LEU A 263 -2.90 -7.52 -0.93
CA LEU A 263 -3.29 -8.34 0.23
C LEU A 263 -2.09 -9.04 0.87
N ASP A 264 -1.07 -9.39 0.07
CA ASP A 264 0.13 -10.05 0.56
C ASP A 264 0.93 -9.18 1.53
N ASP A 265 0.84 -7.85 1.43
CA ASP A 265 1.52 -6.92 2.36
C ASP A 265 0.90 -6.94 3.78
N ILE A 266 -0.35 -7.39 3.90
CA ILE A 266 -1.10 -7.40 5.17
C ILE A 266 -1.56 -8.79 5.60
N ARG A 267 -1.21 -9.84 4.86
CA ARG A 267 -1.63 -11.20 5.22
C ARG A 267 -0.81 -11.80 6.35
N VAL A 268 0.44 -11.38 6.51
CA VAL A 268 1.40 -11.97 7.46
C VAL A 268 1.53 -11.09 8.71
N PRO A 269 1.50 -11.66 9.94
CA PRO A 269 1.55 -10.89 11.18
C PRO A 269 2.97 -10.44 11.50
N SER A 270 3.53 -9.58 10.65
CA SER A 270 4.92 -9.11 10.69
C SER A 270 5.04 -7.66 11.17
N PRO A 271 6.25 -7.21 11.54
CA PRO A 271 6.52 -5.79 11.80
C PRO A 271 6.09 -4.86 10.65
N ARG A 272 6.26 -5.27 9.38
CA ARG A 272 5.79 -4.48 8.21
C ARG A 272 4.29 -4.20 8.29
N ARG A 273 3.50 -5.23 8.62
CA ARG A 273 2.05 -5.12 8.73
C ARG A 273 1.63 -4.21 9.89
N ASN A 274 2.26 -4.35 11.06
CA ASN A 274 1.99 -3.48 12.21
C ASN A 274 2.36 -2.02 11.89
N TYR A 275 3.52 -1.83 11.26
CA TYR A 275 4.01 -0.52 10.84
C TYR A 275 3.03 0.14 9.87
N LEU A 276 2.54 -0.60 8.88
CA LEU A 276 1.52 -0.12 7.96
C LEU A 276 0.21 0.30 8.67
N LYS A 277 -0.34 -0.54 9.56
CA LYS A 277 -1.55 -0.20 10.33
C LYS A 277 -1.36 1.07 11.15
N LYS A 278 -0.22 1.18 11.83
CA LYS A 278 0.18 2.36 12.61
C LYS A 278 0.23 3.61 11.73
N LEU A 279 0.95 3.57 10.61
CA LEU A 279 1.10 4.74 9.75
C LEU A 279 -0.22 5.13 9.07
N ALA A 280 -1.09 4.18 8.76
CA ALA A 280 -2.44 4.47 8.26
C ALA A 280 -3.28 5.22 9.31
N ASN A 281 -3.26 4.78 10.58
CA ASN A 281 -3.96 5.45 11.68
C ASN A 281 -3.40 6.86 11.94
N LEU A 282 -2.08 7.02 11.96
CA LEU A 282 -1.42 8.32 12.09
C LEU A 282 -1.76 9.25 10.92
N ARG A 283 -1.68 8.75 9.68
CA ARG A 283 -2.00 9.54 8.48
C ARG A 283 -3.45 10.01 8.47
N TYR A 284 -4.38 9.18 8.94
CA TYR A 284 -5.79 9.54 9.06
C TYR A 284 -6.02 10.63 10.12
N ALA A 285 -5.42 10.50 11.31
CA ALA A 285 -5.48 11.53 12.35
C ALA A 285 -4.86 12.87 11.90
N LEU A 286 -3.82 12.80 11.06
CA LEU A 286 -3.15 13.96 10.49
C LEU A 286 -3.83 14.54 9.23
N ALA A 287 -4.85 13.87 8.67
CA ALA A 287 -5.37 14.21 7.36
C ALA A 287 -5.95 15.62 7.26
N GLY A 288 -6.69 16.08 8.27
CA GLY A 288 -7.21 17.45 8.28
C GLY A 288 -6.11 18.51 8.21
N TYR A 289 -4.98 18.26 8.88
CA TYR A 289 -3.82 19.17 8.87
C TYR A 289 -3.05 19.08 7.56
N LEU A 290 -2.61 17.88 7.17
CA LEU A 290 -1.75 17.68 5.99
C LEU A 290 -2.47 18.04 4.69
N ASN A 291 -3.78 17.81 4.60
CA ASN A 291 -4.56 18.16 3.41
C ASN A 291 -4.89 19.67 3.33
N SER A 292 -4.41 20.49 4.28
CA SER A 292 -4.63 21.95 4.29
C SER A 292 -3.35 22.75 4.58
N ALA A 293 -2.22 22.08 4.79
CA ALA A 293 -0.92 22.66 5.05
C ALA A 293 -0.01 22.60 3.82
N GLU A 294 0.90 23.55 3.71
CA GLU A 294 1.98 23.54 2.73
C GLU A 294 3.23 22.90 3.35
N MET A 295 3.96 22.11 2.58
CA MET A 295 5.22 21.55 3.08
C MET A 295 6.26 22.67 3.19
N ALA A 296 6.87 22.79 4.36
CA ALA A 296 7.89 23.80 4.65
C ALA A 296 9.30 23.21 4.53
N LYS A 297 10.29 24.08 4.61
CA LYS A 297 11.70 23.68 4.58
C LYS A 297 11.99 22.68 5.71
N PRO A 298 12.73 21.58 5.44
CA PRO A 298 13.17 20.65 6.47
C PRO A 298 13.98 21.34 7.56
N LEU A 299 13.95 20.76 8.76
CA LEU A 299 14.76 21.23 9.88
C LEU A 299 16.24 20.95 9.62
N LYS A 300 17.10 21.70 10.31
CA LYS A 300 18.50 21.33 10.46
C LYS A 300 18.67 20.53 11.73
N PHE A 301 19.76 19.77 11.80
CA PHE A 301 20.12 19.00 12.98
C PHE A 301 21.51 19.40 13.44
N ALA A 302 21.77 19.32 14.75
CA ALA A 302 23.08 19.61 15.33
C ALA A 302 24.16 18.64 14.81
N LYS A 303 23.75 17.41 14.50
CA LYS A 303 24.55 16.36 13.87
C LYS A 303 23.80 15.80 12.66
N SER A 304 24.52 15.35 11.64
CA SER A 304 23.89 14.65 10.51
C SER A 304 23.12 13.42 11.01
N LEU A 305 21.96 13.18 10.43
CA LEU A 305 21.18 11.98 10.75
C LEU A 305 21.92 10.73 10.24
N PRO A 306 21.87 9.61 10.98
CA PRO A 306 22.41 8.35 10.49
C PRO A 306 21.58 7.88 9.28
N THR A 307 22.25 7.24 8.32
CA THR A 307 21.62 6.75 7.09
C THR A 307 21.58 5.22 7.05
N MET A 308 20.72 4.67 6.19
CA MET A 308 20.73 3.26 5.80
C MET A 308 20.69 3.15 4.27
N THR A 309 21.13 2.02 3.72
CA THR A 309 20.97 1.72 2.29
C THR A 309 20.28 0.38 2.13
N THR A 310 19.18 0.37 1.39
CA THR A 310 18.37 -0.82 1.11
C THR A 310 18.09 -0.94 -0.39
N VAL A 311 17.72 -2.13 -0.87
CA VAL A 311 17.39 -2.33 -2.28
C VAL A 311 15.90 -2.14 -2.45
N TRP A 312 15.49 -1.14 -3.23
CA TRP A 312 14.08 -0.85 -3.51
C TRP A 312 13.73 -1.44 -4.87
N GLY A 313 12.57 -2.11 -4.96
CA GLY A 313 11.98 -2.57 -6.22
C GLY A 313 10.68 -1.83 -6.56
N VAL A 314 10.50 -1.46 -7.84
CA VAL A 314 9.22 -1.00 -8.42
C VAL A 314 9.05 -1.55 -9.85
N ASP A 315 9.69 -0.90 -10.83
CA ASP A 315 9.85 -1.32 -12.22
C ASP A 315 11.26 -1.86 -12.50
N ASP A 316 12.24 -1.36 -11.74
CA ASP A 316 13.61 -1.87 -11.63
C ASP A 316 14.01 -1.99 -10.14
N THR A 317 15.21 -2.51 -9.88
CA THR A 317 15.82 -2.48 -8.53
C THR A 317 16.91 -1.42 -8.44
N ASN A 318 16.94 -0.67 -7.34
CA ASN A 318 17.96 0.34 -7.09
C ASN A 318 18.41 0.33 -5.62
N ASN A 319 19.68 0.67 -5.38
CA ASN A 319 20.17 0.95 -4.03
C ASN A 319 19.72 2.35 -3.60
N CYS A 320 18.84 2.43 -2.61
CA CYS A 320 18.35 3.69 -2.09
C CYS A 320 18.94 3.95 -0.70
N THR A 321 19.58 5.11 -0.55
CA THR A 321 20.08 5.59 0.73
C THR A 321 19.10 6.62 1.29
N THR A 322 18.61 6.38 2.51
CA THR A 322 17.71 7.29 3.23
C THR A 322 18.24 7.54 4.64
N ASP A 323 17.79 8.61 5.27
CA ASP A 323 17.96 8.79 6.71
C ASP A 323 17.21 7.69 7.47
N ARG A 324 17.76 7.24 8.60
CA ARG A 324 17.09 6.28 9.49
C ARG A 324 15.91 6.91 10.22
N ILE A 325 16.02 8.20 10.51
CA ILE A 325 14.93 9.06 10.97
C ILE A 325 14.47 9.91 9.79
N LEU A 326 13.29 9.60 9.25
CA LEU A 326 12.63 10.47 8.29
C LEU A 326 12.03 11.67 9.00
N HIS A 327 12.02 12.82 8.34
CA HIS A 327 11.42 14.02 8.91
C HIS A 327 10.78 14.93 7.87
N SER A 328 9.80 15.73 8.30
CA SER A 328 9.15 16.76 7.49
C SER A 328 8.62 17.89 8.35
N VAL A 329 8.40 19.05 7.72
CA VAL A 329 7.76 20.22 8.34
C VAL A 329 6.59 20.65 7.47
N TRP A 330 5.45 20.92 8.09
CA TRP A 330 4.21 21.34 7.43
C TRP A 330 3.72 22.62 8.07
N GLN A 331 3.49 23.65 7.26
CA GLN A 331 3.02 24.96 7.68
C GLN A 331 1.55 25.12 7.31
N HIS A 332 0.70 25.32 8.31
CA HIS A 332 -0.70 25.63 8.08
C HIS A 332 -0.91 27.15 7.96
N LYS A 333 -2.01 27.55 7.30
CA LYS A 333 -2.37 28.96 7.04
C LYS A 333 -2.58 29.81 8.29
N ASP A 334 -2.85 29.19 9.43
CA ASP A 334 -3.00 29.87 10.73
C ASP A 334 -1.67 30.18 11.42
N GLY A 335 -0.55 29.80 10.81
CA GLY A 335 0.80 30.01 11.35
C GLY A 335 1.32 28.84 12.18
N SER A 336 0.50 27.83 12.53
CA SER A 336 0.99 26.63 13.20
C SER A 336 1.91 25.82 12.28
N ARG A 337 2.89 25.13 12.88
CA ARG A 337 3.79 24.21 12.17
C ARG A 337 3.75 22.83 12.80
N LEU A 338 3.56 21.81 11.97
CA LEU A 338 3.67 20.42 12.36
C LEU A 338 5.04 19.88 11.91
N VAL A 339 5.75 19.22 12.81
CA VAL A 339 6.99 18.48 12.49
C VAL A 339 6.75 17.01 12.79
N ILE A 340 7.10 16.14 11.85
CA ILE A 340 6.99 14.69 12.01
C ILE A 340 8.40 14.12 12.01
N PHE A 341 8.74 13.29 13.01
CA PHE A 341 9.94 12.48 13.05
C PHE A 341 9.55 11.02 13.09
N LEU A 342 10.16 10.19 12.25
CA LEU A 342 9.79 8.79 12.12
C LEU A 342 11.03 7.90 11.99
N ASN A 343 11.23 7.02 12.96
CA ASN A 343 12.23 5.97 12.86
C ASN A 343 11.72 4.89 11.89
N THR A 344 12.60 4.45 10.99
CA THR A 344 12.32 3.45 9.96
C THR A 344 13.15 2.18 10.13
N THR A 345 13.80 2.02 11.28
CA THR A 345 14.67 0.88 11.60
C THR A 345 14.17 0.08 12.80
N GLU A 346 14.71 -1.14 12.93
CA GLU A 346 14.52 -2.02 14.08
C GLU A 346 15.36 -1.64 15.31
N THR A 347 16.18 -0.59 15.24
CA THR A 347 16.99 -0.08 16.34
C THR A 347 16.48 1.26 16.84
N ALA A 348 16.74 1.59 18.10
CA ALA A 348 16.46 2.92 18.61
C ALA A 348 17.38 3.95 17.96
N GLU A 349 16.85 5.14 17.67
CA GLU A 349 17.56 6.23 17.01
C GLU A 349 17.33 7.56 17.78
N GLU A 350 18.30 8.47 17.71
CA GLU A 350 18.22 9.78 18.36
C GLU A 350 18.59 10.91 17.38
N ALA A 351 17.92 12.06 17.51
CA ALA A 351 18.21 13.26 16.74
C ALA A 351 18.13 14.52 17.61
N GLU A 352 18.95 15.52 17.25
CA GLU A 352 19.01 16.82 17.90
C GLU A 352 18.58 17.92 16.89
N PRO A 353 17.28 18.16 16.71
CA PRO A 353 16.79 19.14 15.73
C PRO A 353 17.03 20.58 16.20
N LEU A 354 17.27 21.46 15.24
CA LEU A 354 17.45 22.90 15.46
C LEU A 354 16.16 23.62 15.03
N LEU A 355 15.46 24.20 16.01
CA LEU A 355 14.24 24.97 15.78
C LEU A 355 14.53 26.48 15.64
N ASP A 356 13.80 27.12 14.74
CA ASP A 356 13.72 28.56 14.63
C ASP A 356 12.43 29.06 15.30
N GLY A 357 12.54 29.73 16.46
CA GLY A 357 11.34 30.24 17.14
C GLY A 357 11.53 30.54 18.61
N GLN A 358 12.44 31.46 18.95
CA GLN A 358 12.66 31.85 20.35
C GLN A 358 11.34 32.17 21.07
N GLY A 359 11.13 31.53 22.22
CA GLY A 359 9.94 31.73 23.06
C GLY A 359 8.65 31.07 22.57
N GLN A 360 8.66 30.33 21.45
CA GLN A 360 7.51 29.54 21.03
C GLN A 360 7.35 28.30 21.91
N LEU A 361 6.10 27.98 22.28
CA LEU A 361 5.76 26.70 22.89
C LEU A 361 5.58 25.64 21.80
N VAL A 362 6.09 24.44 22.10
CA VAL A 362 5.97 23.25 21.25
C VAL A 362 5.21 22.19 22.04
N THR A 363 4.11 21.71 21.47
CA THR A 363 3.42 20.53 21.99
C THR A 363 4.04 19.29 21.38
N VAL A 364 4.56 18.40 22.22
CA VAL A 364 5.23 17.16 21.83
C VAL A 364 4.28 15.98 22.03
N PHE A 365 4.11 15.20 20.97
CA PHE A 365 3.34 13.96 20.94
C PHE A 365 4.33 12.81 20.76
N ARG A 366 4.67 12.13 21.85
CA ARG A 366 5.60 11.01 21.86
C ARG A 366 4.89 9.71 22.19
N GLU A 367 5.23 8.66 21.44
CA GLU A 367 4.69 7.33 21.68
C GLU A 367 5.00 6.81 23.10
N GLY A 368 3.96 6.42 23.83
CA GLY A 368 4.08 5.92 25.21
C GLY A 368 4.04 7.02 26.29
N GLU A 369 3.90 8.29 25.92
CA GLU A 369 3.83 9.42 26.86
C GLU A 369 2.53 10.24 26.67
N GLU A 370 2.17 11.01 27.69
CA GLU A 370 1.15 12.07 27.55
C GLU A 370 1.73 13.25 26.77
N ALA A 371 0.87 14.03 26.10
CA ALA A 371 1.34 15.23 25.41
C ALA A 371 1.92 16.21 26.44
N PHE A 372 3.10 16.78 26.14
CA PHE A 372 3.75 17.75 27.01
C PHE A 372 4.25 18.96 26.23
N LEU A 373 4.46 20.07 26.95
CA LEU A 373 4.91 21.34 26.39
C LEU A 373 6.39 21.55 26.67
N VAL A 374 7.13 22.03 25.67
CA VAL A 374 8.52 22.48 25.79
C VAL A 374 8.69 23.84 25.13
N GLN A 375 9.74 24.58 25.51
CA GLN A 375 10.10 25.82 24.84
C GLN A 375 11.06 25.53 23.67
N ALA A 376 10.84 26.19 22.53
CA ALA A 376 11.57 25.92 21.30
C ALA A 376 13.06 26.35 21.33
N ASP A 377 13.46 27.21 22.27
CA ASP A 377 14.84 27.64 22.47
C ASP A 377 15.73 26.56 23.13
N ILE A 378 15.12 25.56 23.75
CA ILE A 378 15.78 24.35 24.25
C ILE A 378 15.07 23.14 23.62
N PRO A 379 15.26 22.91 22.31
CA PRO A 379 14.56 21.81 21.64
C PRO A 379 14.96 20.49 22.31
N PRO A 380 13.98 19.64 22.70
CA PRO A 380 14.31 18.35 23.30
C PRO A 380 15.01 17.47 22.27
N ALA A 381 15.90 16.58 22.74
CA ALA A 381 16.36 15.49 21.91
C ALA A 381 15.16 14.61 21.52
N VAL A 382 15.08 14.25 20.25
CA VAL A 382 14.10 13.30 19.71
C VAL A 382 14.67 11.92 19.90
N ARG A 383 13.99 11.08 20.69
CA ARG A 383 14.41 9.70 20.99
C ARG A 383 13.33 8.75 20.53
N LEU A 384 13.64 7.96 19.53
CA LEU A 384 12.68 7.09 18.87
C LEU A 384 13.08 5.64 19.08
N GLU A 385 12.23 4.90 19.79
CA GLU A 385 12.27 3.44 19.79
C GLU A 385 12.18 2.88 18.36
N PRO A 386 12.49 1.58 18.14
CA PRO A 386 12.31 0.94 16.84
C PRO A 386 10.96 1.27 16.21
N TYR A 387 10.99 1.78 14.98
CA TYR A 387 9.80 2.18 14.21
C TYR A 387 8.90 3.27 14.84
N ALA A 388 9.33 3.95 15.89
CA ALA A 388 8.53 4.96 16.60
C ALA A 388 8.39 6.27 15.82
N CYS A 389 7.32 7.01 16.12
CA CYS A 389 7.02 8.34 15.61
C CYS A 389 6.99 9.34 16.78
N GLU A 390 7.49 10.55 16.55
CA GLU A 390 7.30 11.71 17.43
C GLU A 390 6.84 12.89 16.58
N ILE A 391 5.80 13.59 17.04
CA ILE A 391 5.19 14.69 16.30
C ILE A 391 5.22 15.93 17.16
N TRP A 392 5.65 17.05 16.60
CA TRP A 392 5.68 18.34 17.28
C TRP A 392 4.71 19.29 16.61
N LEU A 393 3.97 20.05 17.43
CA LEU A 393 3.10 21.12 16.98
C LEU A 393 3.58 22.43 17.58
N LEU A 394 4.07 23.33 16.73
CA LEU A 394 4.54 24.65 17.09
C LEU A 394 3.42 25.66 16.85
N GLY A 395 3.13 26.48 17.86
CA GLY A 395 2.03 27.45 17.83
C GLY A 395 0.72 26.91 18.40
N ALA A 396 -0.37 27.68 18.24
CA ALA A 396 -1.68 27.28 18.72
C ALA A 396 -2.19 26.06 17.94
N ALA A 397 -2.77 25.08 18.63
CA ALA A 397 -3.33 23.91 17.97
C ALA A 397 -4.52 24.30 17.07
N PRO A 398 -4.63 23.74 15.86
CA PRO A 398 -5.74 24.03 14.98
C PRO A 398 -7.02 23.35 15.50
N SER A 399 -7.98 24.17 15.96
CA SER A 399 -9.33 23.78 16.41
C SER A 399 -9.42 22.75 17.55
N ASP A 400 -10.55 22.75 18.24
CA ASP A 400 -10.88 21.77 19.26
C ASP A 400 -11.16 20.40 18.59
N GLY A 401 -10.23 19.44 18.69
CA GLY A 401 -10.43 18.06 18.23
C GLY A 401 -9.22 17.40 17.55
N PHE A 402 -8.36 18.19 16.91
CA PHE A 402 -7.13 17.68 16.27
C PHE A 402 -6.20 17.02 17.29
N THR A 403 -5.86 17.74 18.36
CA THR A 403 -4.95 17.28 19.41
C THR A 403 -5.42 15.99 20.09
N PRO A 404 -6.69 15.85 20.53
CA PRO A 404 -7.19 14.57 21.06
C PRO A 404 -7.10 13.41 20.07
N ALA A 405 -7.47 13.61 18.80
CA ALA A 405 -7.42 12.56 17.78
C ALA A 405 -5.98 12.12 17.49
N LEU A 406 -5.05 13.07 17.41
CA LEU A 406 -3.64 12.80 17.23
C LEU A 406 -3.06 12.03 18.42
N MET A 407 -3.36 12.44 19.66
CA MET A 407 -2.94 11.71 20.85
C MET A 407 -3.45 10.27 20.86
N ALA A 408 -4.72 10.05 20.51
CA ALA A 408 -5.28 8.71 20.42
C ALA A 408 -4.53 7.84 19.39
N ALA A 409 -4.24 8.40 18.21
CA ALA A 409 -3.50 7.70 17.16
C ALA A 409 -2.05 7.38 17.55
N VAL A 410 -1.35 8.30 18.24
CA VAL A 410 0.02 8.08 18.75
C VAL A 410 0.05 6.97 19.79
N ARG A 411 -0.88 6.97 20.75
CA ARG A 411 -1.00 5.88 21.75
C ARG A 411 -1.27 4.53 21.09
N LYS A 412 -2.26 4.47 20.20
CA LYS A 412 -2.61 3.26 19.45
C LYS A 412 -1.44 2.76 18.61
N GLY A 413 -0.67 3.66 17.98
CA GLY A 413 0.52 3.31 17.20
C GLY A 413 1.56 2.56 18.02
N ARG A 414 1.77 2.96 19.28
CA ARG A 414 2.68 2.26 20.21
C ARG A 414 2.17 0.86 20.55
N GLU A 415 0.87 0.72 20.83
CA GLU A 415 0.22 -0.56 21.15
C GLU A 415 0.32 -1.56 19.97
N ILE A 416 0.07 -1.09 18.75
CA ILE A 416 0.18 -1.89 17.52
C ILE A 416 1.61 -2.44 17.35
N MET A 417 2.64 -1.59 17.55
CA MET A 417 4.04 -2.01 17.36
C MET A 417 4.56 -2.93 18.47
N ASN A 418 4.05 -2.81 19.69
CA ASN A 418 4.41 -3.69 20.81
C ASN A 418 3.76 -5.08 20.71
N GLY A 419 3.04 -5.37 19.62
CA GLY A 419 2.47 -6.70 19.35
C GLY A 419 1.14 -6.98 20.08
N GLY A 420 0.57 -6.00 20.78
CA GLY A 420 -0.70 -6.17 21.51
C GLY A 420 -1.94 -6.29 20.62
N ASP A 421 -1.85 -5.78 19.38
CA ASP A 421 -2.93 -5.85 18.39
C ASP A 421 -2.31 -6.04 16.98
N ARG A 422 -2.03 -7.30 16.66
CA ARG A 422 -1.70 -7.71 15.29
C ARG A 422 -2.96 -7.97 14.46
N GLY A 423 -4.12 -7.39 14.77
CA GLY A 423 -5.34 -7.35 13.95
C GLY A 423 -5.87 -8.70 13.43
N LEU A 424 -6.92 -8.64 12.60
CA LEU A 424 -7.50 -9.83 11.97
C LEU A 424 -6.52 -10.46 10.97
N MET A 425 -6.41 -11.79 10.95
CA MET A 425 -5.62 -12.54 9.96
C MET A 425 -6.45 -12.89 8.72
N ILE A 426 -5.85 -12.87 7.53
CA ILE A 426 -6.52 -13.39 6.33
C ILE A 426 -6.66 -14.90 6.51
N PRO A 427 -7.88 -15.46 6.54
CA PRO A 427 -8.04 -16.91 6.68
C PRO A 427 -7.42 -17.61 5.47
N SER A 428 -6.36 -18.38 5.69
CA SER A 428 -5.87 -19.31 4.67
C SER A 428 -6.77 -20.54 4.68
N LYS A 429 -7.21 -21.00 3.51
CA LYS A 429 -7.99 -22.25 3.42
C LYS A 429 -7.09 -23.42 3.79
N THR A 430 -7.45 -24.12 4.85
CA THR A 430 -6.79 -25.38 5.21
C THR A 430 -7.05 -26.43 4.15
N ASP A 431 -5.99 -27.07 3.65
CA ASP A 431 -6.06 -28.23 2.76
C ASP A 431 -5.74 -29.50 3.55
N PHE A 432 -6.78 -30.16 4.06
CA PHE A 432 -6.67 -31.42 4.80
C PHE A 432 -6.46 -32.64 3.90
N THR A 433 -6.41 -32.48 2.57
CA THR A 433 -6.27 -33.62 1.64
C THR A 433 -4.85 -34.15 1.53
N LYS A 434 -3.88 -33.42 2.10
CA LYS A 434 -2.47 -33.82 2.17
C LYS A 434 -2.11 -34.29 3.59
N ASP A 435 -2.41 -35.55 3.89
CA ASP A 435 -1.84 -36.25 5.04
C ASP A 435 -0.69 -37.12 4.51
N THR A 436 0.55 -36.64 4.70
CA THR A 436 1.73 -37.42 4.36
C THR A 436 2.39 -37.83 5.66
N MET A 437 2.66 -39.12 5.84
CA MET A 437 3.52 -39.58 6.93
C MET A 437 4.93 -39.03 6.71
N LEU A 438 5.37 -38.13 7.58
CA LEU A 438 6.70 -37.52 7.50
C LEU A 438 7.73 -38.44 8.17
N ASN A 439 8.97 -38.50 7.68
CA ASN A 439 10.04 -39.31 8.27
C ASN A 439 11.14 -38.42 8.85
N ALA A 440 11.05 -38.13 10.15
CA ALA A 440 11.96 -37.21 10.84
C ALA A 440 13.40 -37.74 10.99
N ILE A 441 13.67 -39.00 10.62
CA ILE A 441 15.03 -39.58 10.63
C ILE A 441 15.80 -39.23 9.35
N ARG A 442 15.08 -39.07 8.23
CA ARG A 442 15.69 -38.96 6.89
C ARG A 442 15.58 -37.56 6.32
N ASP A 443 14.52 -36.84 6.67
CA ASP A 443 14.16 -35.57 6.05
C ASP A 443 13.99 -34.50 7.14
N GLU A 444 14.53 -33.31 6.88
CA GLU A 444 14.14 -32.11 7.62
C GLU A 444 12.67 -31.80 7.31
N LEU A 445 11.91 -31.44 8.35
CA LEU A 445 10.51 -31.04 8.20
C LEU A 445 10.43 -29.56 7.87
N PHE A 446 9.85 -29.21 6.73
CA PHE A 446 9.68 -27.83 6.29
C PHE A 446 8.23 -27.36 6.39
N ALA A 447 8.02 -26.05 6.34
CA ALA A 447 6.70 -25.42 6.35
C ALA A 447 5.71 -26.00 5.30
N ARG A 448 6.23 -26.43 4.14
CA ARG A 448 5.42 -27.06 3.07
C ARG A 448 4.93 -28.47 3.41
N ASP A 449 5.55 -29.12 4.39
CA ASP A 449 5.26 -30.49 4.82
C ASP A 449 4.21 -30.51 5.94
N ALA A 450 3.86 -29.34 6.50
CA ALA A 450 2.78 -29.21 7.46
C ALA A 450 1.44 -29.64 6.83
N SER A 451 0.64 -30.44 7.54
CA SER A 451 -0.76 -30.68 7.20
C SER A 451 -1.64 -29.50 7.66
N TRP A 452 -1.34 -28.36 7.05
CA TRP A 452 -2.11 -27.13 6.83
C TRP A 452 -2.96 -26.53 7.97
N VAL A 453 -2.71 -26.90 9.24
CA VAL A 453 -3.16 -26.23 10.49
C VAL A 453 -4.50 -26.74 11.06
N LEU A 454 -4.48 -27.26 12.29
CA LEU A 454 -5.67 -27.57 13.09
C LEU A 454 -6.17 -26.30 13.82
N PHE A 455 -7.49 -26.20 14.04
CA PHE A 455 -8.24 -25.05 14.62
C PHE A 455 -8.67 -23.91 13.67
N ALA A 456 -9.21 -24.27 12.50
CA ALA A 456 -9.89 -23.35 11.58
C ALA A 456 -11.21 -22.76 12.16
N ASN A 457 -11.11 -21.86 13.15
CA ASN A 457 -12.03 -20.73 13.41
C ASN A 457 -11.62 -19.90 14.66
N ARG A 458 -10.32 -19.77 14.94
CA ARG A 458 -9.83 -18.73 15.87
C ARG A 458 -9.27 -17.58 15.07
N THR A 459 -9.34 -16.37 15.62
CA THR A 459 -8.86 -15.11 15.05
C THR A 459 -7.36 -15.09 14.75
N ASP A 460 -6.63 -16.13 15.16
CA ASP A 460 -5.17 -16.16 15.32
C ASP A 460 -4.48 -17.14 14.33
N ASN A 461 -5.09 -17.33 13.15
CA ASN A 461 -4.69 -18.34 12.18
C ASN A 461 -3.24 -18.11 11.67
N PRO A 462 -2.32 -19.09 11.77
CA PRO A 462 -0.99 -18.96 11.19
C PRO A 462 -1.04 -18.89 9.66
N THR A 463 -0.03 -18.25 9.08
CA THR A 463 0.06 -17.99 7.64
C THR A 463 1.36 -18.52 7.06
N LEU A 464 1.26 -19.24 5.96
CA LEU A 464 2.42 -19.67 5.17
C LEU A 464 2.86 -18.55 4.24
N ASP A 465 4.16 -18.24 4.25
CA ASP A 465 4.75 -17.23 3.37
C ASP A 465 6.07 -17.70 2.75
N TYR A 466 6.47 -16.99 1.70
CA TYR A 466 7.74 -17.12 1.01
C TYR A 466 8.74 -16.13 1.62
N HIS A 467 10.03 -16.47 1.58
CA HIS A 467 11.05 -15.52 2.02
C HIS A 467 11.01 -14.28 1.09
N PRO A 468 10.91 -13.05 1.62
CA PRO A 468 10.74 -11.84 0.80
C PRO A 468 12.00 -11.42 0.03
N ASN A 469 13.05 -12.25 0.00
CA ASN A 469 14.29 -11.93 -0.68
C ASN A 469 14.30 -12.66 -2.04
N PRO A 470 14.29 -11.93 -3.17
CA PRO A 470 14.20 -12.53 -4.52
C PRO A 470 15.37 -13.45 -4.87
N LEU A 471 16.44 -13.48 -4.06
CA LEU A 471 17.61 -14.33 -4.25
C LEU A 471 17.55 -15.67 -3.49
N ARG A 472 16.53 -15.95 -2.67
CA ARG A 472 16.37 -17.23 -1.96
C ARG A 472 15.32 -18.12 -2.65
N LYS A 473 15.69 -19.38 -2.92
CA LYS A 473 14.88 -20.37 -3.67
C LYS A 473 13.62 -20.82 -2.91
N MET A 474 12.63 -21.36 -3.65
CA MET A 474 11.31 -21.87 -3.19
C MET A 474 11.33 -22.91 -2.04
N ASN A 475 12.47 -23.50 -1.70
CA ASN A 475 12.62 -24.44 -0.59
C ASN A 475 12.77 -23.75 0.79
N ALA A 476 12.64 -22.42 0.87
CA ALA A 476 12.72 -21.63 2.10
C ALA A 476 11.36 -21.08 2.56
N ASN A 477 10.26 -21.82 2.34
CA ASN A 477 8.95 -21.46 2.89
C ASN A 477 9.01 -21.44 4.42
N TRP A 478 8.29 -20.51 5.04
CA TRP A 478 8.21 -20.35 6.48
C TRP A 478 6.77 -20.12 6.93
N ILE A 479 6.47 -20.46 8.18
CA ILE A 479 5.16 -20.23 8.80
C ILE A 479 5.31 -19.07 9.77
N ALA A 480 4.44 -18.08 9.65
CA ALA A 480 4.26 -17.03 10.64
C ALA A 480 3.07 -17.40 11.53
N ALA A 481 3.25 -17.29 12.84
CA ALA A 481 2.19 -17.52 13.82
C ALA A 481 2.13 -16.38 14.82
N GLN A 482 0.95 -16.16 15.40
CA GLN A 482 0.78 -15.31 16.58
C GLN A 482 0.74 -16.18 17.84
N ASP A 483 0.67 -15.54 19.01
CA ASP A 483 0.45 -16.25 20.27
C ASP A 483 -0.81 -17.13 20.19
N GLY A 484 -0.72 -18.35 20.72
CA GLY A 484 -1.77 -19.37 20.61
C GLY A 484 -1.95 -20.01 19.22
N GLY A 485 -1.14 -19.65 18.22
CA GLY A 485 -1.16 -20.28 16.90
C GLY A 485 -0.72 -21.74 16.94
N ILE A 486 -1.45 -22.62 16.24
CA ILE A 486 -1.20 -24.08 16.24
C ILE A 486 -0.82 -24.53 14.84
N ILE A 487 0.25 -25.32 14.70
CA ILE A 487 0.70 -25.86 13.41
C ILE A 487 0.65 -27.38 13.50
N TYR A 488 0.01 -28.02 12.52
CA TYR A 488 -0.12 -29.46 12.46
C TYR A 488 0.70 -30.02 11.31
N PHE A 489 1.55 -31.02 11.59
CA PHE A 489 2.41 -31.68 10.60
C PHE A 489 1.92 -33.08 10.20
N GLY A 490 0.81 -33.57 10.75
CA GLY A 490 0.30 -34.90 10.41
C GLY A 490 0.97 -35.99 11.26
N GLY A 491 0.95 -37.22 10.75
CA GLY A 491 1.76 -38.29 11.34
C GLY A 491 3.25 -38.09 11.06
N VAL A 492 4.08 -38.24 12.09
CA VAL A 492 5.54 -38.08 11.96
C VAL A 492 6.22 -39.32 12.54
N TYR A 493 6.98 -40.04 11.71
CA TYR A 493 7.79 -41.17 12.15
C TYR A 493 9.12 -40.69 12.74
N PHE A 494 9.30 -40.89 14.05
CA PHE A 494 10.48 -40.49 14.83
C PHE A 494 11.58 -41.58 14.87
N GLY A 495 11.32 -42.77 14.31
CA GLY A 495 12.23 -43.90 14.43
C GLY A 495 12.22 -44.54 15.80
N ASP A 496 13.29 -45.26 16.14
CA ASP A 496 13.33 -46.07 17.36
C ASP A 496 14.16 -45.45 18.51
N SER A 497 14.76 -44.27 18.28
CA SER A 497 15.76 -43.71 19.21
C SER A 497 15.84 -42.18 19.22
N ALA A 498 14.74 -41.49 18.91
CA ALA A 498 14.71 -40.02 19.01
C ALA A 498 14.90 -39.60 20.48
N THR A 499 15.84 -38.69 20.73
CA THR A 499 16.19 -38.21 22.08
C THR A 499 16.11 -36.68 22.21
N GLU A 500 16.18 -35.96 21.10
CA GLU A 500 16.13 -34.51 21.03
C GLU A 500 15.39 -34.05 19.78
N LEU A 501 14.96 -32.79 19.79
CA LEU A 501 14.39 -32.11 18.64
C LEU A 501 15.11 -30.80 18.41
N THR A 502 15.28 -30.46 17.15
CA THR A 502 15.82 -29.17 16.74
C THR A 502 14.77 -28.41 15.94
N CYS A 503 14.54 -27.15 16.32
CA CYS A 503 13.64 -26.22 15.64
C CYS A 503 14.45 -24.99 15.19
N THR A 504 14.24 -24.54 13.96
CA THR A 504 14.79 -23.27 13.47
C THR A 504 13.68 -22.23 13.46
N ALA A 505 13.83 -21.18 14.26
CA ALA A 505 12.81 -20.16 14.46
C ALA A 505 13.43 -18.76 14.65
N ALA A 506 12.63 -17.73 14.40
CA ALA A 506 12.94 -16.34 14.67
C ALA A 506 11.77 -15.70 15.41
N THR A 507 12.02 -14.72 16.27
CA THR A 507 10.98 -13.94 16.93
C THR A 507 11.43 -12.53 17.24
N ASP A 508 10.56 -11.56 16.99
CA ASP A 508 10.74 -10.15 17.35
C ASP A 508 10.19 -9.82 18.75
N CYS A 509 9.53 -10.79 19.39
CA CYS A 509 8.89 -10.67 20.70
C CYS A 509 9.75 -11.25 21.82
N GLU A 510 9.56 -10.75 23.04
CA GLU A 510 10.15 -11.34 24.25
C GLU A 510 9.30 -12.50 24.77
N GLY A 511 9.96 -13.47 25.41
CA GLY A 511 9.27 -14.54 26.15
C GLY A 511 8.51 -15.54 25.28
N VAL A 512 8.82 -15.64 23.99
CA VAL A 512 8.14 -16.59 23.09
C VAL A 512 8.63 -18.01 23.34
N THR A 513 7.67 -18.92 23.43
CA THR A 513 7.90 -20.35 23.57
C THR A 513 7.18 -21.09 22.45
N ILE A 514 7.83 -22.09 21.84
CA ILE A 514 7.19 -23.06 20.95
C ILE A 514 7.03 -24.37 21.70
N GLU A 515 5.80 -24.85 21.78
CA GLU A 515 5.47 -26.14 22.36
C GLU A 515 5.21 -27.15 21.25
N MET A 516 5.91 -28.29 21.29
CA MET A 516 5.64 -29.40 20.39
C MET A 516 4.81 -30.45 21.09
N LEU A 517 3.68 -30.80 20.49
CA LEU A 517 2.61 -31.54 21.15
C LEU A 517 2.31 -32.86 20.41
N ASP A 518 2.13 -33.95 21.16
CA ASP A 518 1.58 -35.20 20.62
C ASP A 518 0.04 -35.23 20.77
N ASN A 519 -0.64 -35.47 19.65
CA ASN A 519 -2.10 -35.53 19.55
C ASN A 519 -2.64 -36.87 19.01
N THR A 520 -1.85 -37.94 19.04
CA THR A 520 -2.19 -39.24 18.41
C THR A 520 -3.42 -39.95 19.02
N ALA A 521 -3.88 -39.56 20.21
CA ALA A 521 -4.88 -40.29 21.00
C ALA A 521 -6.19 -39.54 21.37
N ASN A 522 -6.44 -38.33 20.84
CA ASN A 522 -7.67 -37.55 21.10
C ASN A 522 -8.04 -37.28 22.60
N SER A 523 -7.08 -37.30 23.54
CA SER A 523 -7.22 -36.84 24.94
C SER A 523 -5.86 -36.65 25.63
N PRO A 524 -5.77 -35.87 26.72
CA PRO A 524 -5.14 -34.55 26.70
C PRO A 524 -3.78 -34.54 25.98
N THR A 525 -3.63 -33.58 25.08
CA THR A 525 -2.41 -33.26 24.35
C THR A 525 -1.18 -33.28 25.26
N PHE A 526 -0.16 -34.05 24.90
CA PHE A 526 1.05 -34.20 25.72
C PHE A 526 2.21 -33.36 25.18
N LEU A 527 2.91 -32.64 26.06
CA LEU A 527 4.08 -31.84 25.70
C LEU A 527 5.29 -32.74 25.45
N LEU A 528 5.80 -32.74 24.21
CA LEU A 528 6.97 -33.50 23.80
C LEU A 528 8.28 -32.73 24.03
N ALA A 529 8.24 -31.44 23.75
CA ALA A 529 9.39 -30.55 23.79
C ALA A 529 8.93 -29.10 23.91
N GLU A 530 9.77 -28.28 24.53
CA GLU A 530 9.55 -26.85 24.71
C GLU A 530 10.80 -26.10 24.21
N PHE A 531 10.63 -25.16 23.28
CA PHE A 531 11.69 -24.32 22.77
C PHE A 531 11.49 -22.88 23.26
N LYS A 532 12.40 -22.38 24.08
CA LYS A 532 12.40 -20.98 24.52
C LYS A 532 13.20 -20.16 23.52
N LEU A 533 12.54 -19.22 22.87
CA LEU A 533 13.16 -18.41 21.84
C LEU A 533 13.81 -17.17 22.46
N GLU A 534 14.96 -16.80 21.92
CA GLU A 534 15.57 -15.51 22.20
C GLU A 534 15.01 -14.46 21.24
N ARG A 535 14.70 -13.27 21.76
CA ARG A 535 14.33 -12.13 20.93
C ARG A 535 15.48 -11.78 19.96
N GLY A 536 15.14 -11.58 18.69
CA GLY A 536 16.03 -11.16 17.61
C GLY A 536 15.27 -10.43 16.50
N GLY A 537 15.87 -10.32 15.33
CA GLY A 537 15.20 -9.78 14.14
C GLY A 537 14.15 -10.72 13.55
N TRP A 538 13.18 -10.19 12.81
CA TRP A 538 12.08 -10.95 12.18
C TRP A 538 12.56 -12.10 11.25
N HIS A 539 13.73 -11.93 10.62
CA HIS A 539 14.36 -12.94 9.77
C HIS A 539 15.69 -13.48 10.34
N GLU A 540 15.97 -13.21 11.62
CA GLU A 540 17.16 -13.70 12.31
C GLU A 540 16.91 -15.10 12.88
N TYR A 541 16.82 -16.09 12.00
CA TYR A 541 16.59 -17.48 12.38
C TYR A 541 17.76 -18.04 13.19
N LYS A 542 17.43 -18.63 14.34
CA LYS A 542 18.35 -19.39 15.20
C LYS A 542 17.87 -20.84 15.31
N SER A 543 18.80 -21.75 15.51
CA SER A 543 18.48 -23.16 15.78
C SER A 543 18.45 -23.41 17.28
N TYR A 544 17.37 -24.04 17.74
CA TYR A 544 17.11 -24.38 19.12
C TYR A 544 17.00 -25.89 19.24
N THR A 545 17.83 -26.50 20.09
CA THR A 545 17.79 -27.95 20.35
C THR A 545 17.36 -28.17 21.79
N THR A 546 16.37 -29.02 22.00
CA THR A 546 15.88 -29.41 23.32
C THR A 546 15.74 -30.93 23.42
N PRO A 547 16.07 -31.54 24.58
CA PRO A 547 15.76 -32.94 24.79
C PRO A 547 14.24 -33.18 24.72
N LEU A 548 13.86 -34.37 24.27
CA LEU A 548 12.50 -34.83 24.40
C LEU A 548 12.18 -35.09 25.88
N LEU A 549 10.99 -34.67 26.31
CA LEU A 549 10.50 -34.89 27.67
C LEU A 549 10.12 -36.36 27.93
N ARG A 550 10.07 -37.19 26.87
CA ARG A 550 9.84 -38.63 26.94
C ARG A 550 10.47 -39.35 25.74
N HIS A 551 10.68 -40.65 25.90
CA HIS A 551 11.08 -41.50 24.79
C HIS A 551 9.93 -41.64 23.79
N ILE A 552 10.18 -41.30 22.52
CA ILE A 552 9.23 -41.47 21.42
C ILE A 552 9.81 -42.50 20.46
N THR A 553 9.02 -43.52 20.12
CA THR A 553 9.35 -44.47 19.06
C THR A 553 8.21 -44.67 18.10
N GLY A 554 8.53 -44.85 16.82
CA GLY A 554 7.54 -45.13 15.80
C GLY A 554 6.84 -43.88 15.29
N ARG A 555 5.52 -43.99 15.14
CA ARG A 555 4.61 -42.99 14.55
C ARG A 555 4.17 -41.94 15.57
#